data_AF-A0A969EWU2-F1
#
_entry.id   AF-A0A969EWU2-F1
#
_cell.length_a   1.000
_cell.length_b   1.000
_cell.length_c   1.000
_cell.angle_alpha   90.00
_cell.angle_beta   90.00
_cell.angle_gamma   90.00
#
_symmetry.space_group_name_H-M   'P 1'
#
loop_
_entity.id
_entity.type
_entity.pdbx_description
1 polymer ?
#
loop_
_entity_poly.entity_id
_entity_poly.type
_entity_poly.pdbx_seq_one_letter_code
_entity_poly.pdbx_strand_id
1 'polypeptide(L)'
;MRQPIQARWGEFKTEAFAIAGIQLGNVFLGIQPSRGYDHDPTLNYHAPDLEPTHEYLAFYQWVRSSFRANAIVHVGKHGNLEWLPGKSVALSQTCYPEIAFGAMPHFYPFIVNDPGEGAQAKRRAQAVIIDHLTPPMTRAELYDDCKP
;
A
#
# COMPACT_ATOMS: atom_id res chain seq x y z
N MET A 1 -12.39 1.21 -15.27
CA MET A 1 -11.45 0.42 -14.44
C MET A 1 -11.80 -1.06 -14.31
N ARG A 2 -13.08 -1.46 -14.31
CA ARG A 2 -13.43 -2.90 -14.26
C ARG A 2 -12.87 -3.72 -15.43
N GLN A 3 -12.95 -3.20 -16.66
CA GLN A 3 -12.46 -3.89 -17.86
C GLN A 3 -10.94 -4.20 -17.83
N PRO A 4 -10.03 -3.26 -17.53
CA PRO A 4 -8.59 -3.56 -17.39
C PRO A 4 -8.28 -4.63 -16.34
N ILE A 5 -8.89 -4.53 -15.15
CA ILE A 5 -8.72 -5.52 -14.08
C ILE A 5 -9.19 -6.91 -14.55
N GLN A 6 -10.36 -6.99 -15.21
CA GLN A 6 -10.87 -8.25 -15.73
C GLN A 6 -10.05 -8.81 -16.89
N ALA A 7 -9.50 -7.95 -17.75
CA ALA A 7 -8.61 -8.37 -18.82
C ALA A 7 -7.31 -8.96 -18.27
N ARG A 8 -6.79 -8.41 -17.17
CA ARG A 8 -5.56 -8.87 -16.53
C ARG A 8 -5.75 -10.10 -15.65
N TRP A 9 -6.68 -10.02 -14.71
CA TRP A 9 -6.87 -11.01 -13.64
C TRP A 9 -8.04 -11.97 -13.92
N GLY A 10 -8.70 -11.82 -15.07
CA GLY A 10 -9.90 -12.57 -15.39
C GLY A 10 -11.15 -12.03 -14.68
N GLU A 11 -12.28 -12.63 -15.01
CA GLU A 11 -13.53 -12.38 -14.29
C GLU A 11 -13.42 -12.80 -12.82
N PHE A 12 -14.28 -12.19 -12.02
CA PHE A 12 -14.45 -12.54 -10.62
C PHE A 12 -15.02 -13.95 -10.50
N LYS A 13 -14.21 -14.91 -10.04
CA LYS A 13 -14.60 -16.34 -10.00
C LYS A 13 -14.73 -16.91 -8.59
N THR A 14 -14.51 -16.11 -7.55
CA THR A 14 -14.48 -16.57 -6.16
C THR A 14 -15.75 -16.17 -5.43
N GLU A 15 -16.30 -17.03 -4.59
CA GLU A 15 -17.44 -16.65 -3.74
C GLU A 15 -17.00 -15.83 -2.50
N ALA A 16 -15.73 -15.94 -2.09
CA ALA A 16 -15.17 -15.23 -0.95
C ALA A 16 -13.66 -14.98 -1.10
N PHE A 17 -13.17 -13.92 -0.44
CA PHE A 17 -11.74 -13.65 -0.28
C PHE A 17 -11.29 -13.84 1.15
N ALA A 18 -10.13 -14.45 1.32
CA ALA A 18 -9.45 -14.50 2.60
C ALA A 18 -8.78 -13.15 2.89
N ILE A 19 -9.09 -12.55 4.04
CA ILE A 19 -8.45 -11.33 4.52
C ILE A 19 -7.45 -11.72 5.62
N ALA A 20 -6.16 -11.55 5.35
CA ALA A 20 -5.12 -11.88 6.30
C ALA A 20 -4.94 -10.74 7.33
N GLY A 21 -5.08 -11.08 8.62
CA GLY A 21 -4.81 -10.16 9.72
C GLY A 21 -5.32 -10.66 11.06
N ILE A 22 -5.13 -9.85 12.09
CA ILE A 22 -5.55 -10.11 13.46
C ILE A 22 -6.52 -9.00 13.87
N GLN A 23 -7.71 -9.38 14.32
CA GLN A 23 -8.67 -8.44 14.90
C GLN A 23 -8.58 -8.45 16.43
N LEU A 24 -8.26 -7.29 17.00
CA LEU A 24 -8.14 -7.02 18.42
C LEU A 24 -9.27 -6.05 18.83
N GLY A 25 -10.49 -6.58 18.93
CA GLY A 25 -11.68 -5.77 19.21
C GLY A 25 -11.96 -4.77 18.07
N ASN A 26 -11.80 -3.49 18.37
CA ASN A 26 -12.02 -2.37 17.43
C ASN A 26 -10.77 -2.03 16.59
N VAL A 27 -9.68 -2.78 16.74
CA VAL A 27 -8.45 -2.60 15.98
C VAL A 27 -8.24 -3.82 15.10
N PHE A 28 -7.97 -3.61 13.82
CA PHE A 28 -7.57 -4.66 12.90
C PHE A 28 -6.14 -4.41 12.43
N LEU A 29 -5.27 -5.40 12.63
CA LEU A 29 -3.90 -5.41 12.13
C LEU A 29 -3.85 -6.33 10.92
N GLY A 30 -3.78 -5.74 9.73
CA GLY A 30 -3.67 -6.48 8.46
C GLY A 30 -2.31 -6.29 7.81
N ILE A 31 -1.95 -7.22 6.94
CA ILE A 31 -0.82 -7.08 6.03
C ILE A 31 -1.35 -6.51 4.72
N GLN A 32 -0.70 -5.48 4.19
CA GLN A 32 -1.09 -4.93 2.89
C GLN A 32 -0.93 -6.02 1.81
N PRO A 33 -1.97 -6.30 1.00
CA PRO A 33 -1.88 -7.33 -0.03
C PRO A 33 -0.78 -7.03 -1.05
N SER A 34 -0.22 -8.10 -1.64
CA SER A 34 0.80 -7.96 -2.68
C SER A 34 0.22 -7.33 -3.95
N ARG A 35 1.12 -6.76 -4.76
CA ARG A 35 0.74 -6.02 -5.96
C ARG A 35 0.26 -6.93 -7.10
N GLY A 36 0.57 -8.23 -7.04
CA GLY A 36 0.25 -9.22 -8.06
C GLY A 36 1.46 -9.72 -8.89
N TYR A 37 2.65 -9.11 -8.74
CA TYR A 37 3.86 -9.54 -9.46
C TYR A 37 4.31 -10.97 -9.13
N ASP A 38 3.91 -11.48 -7.96
CA ASP A 38 4.25 -12.84 -7.51
C ASP A 38 3.50 -13.93 -8.30
N HIS A 39 2.38 -13.58 -8.96
CA HIS A 39 1.58 -14.54 -9.72
C HIS A 39 2.20 -14.86 -11.08
N ASP A 40 2.92 -13.91 -11.68
CA ASP A 40 3.58 -14.05 -12.97
C ASP A 40 4.85 -13.19 -13.02
N PRO A 41 6.05 -13.82 -12.95
CA PRO A 41 7.32 -13.11 -12.99
C PRO A 41 7.53 -12.26 -14.26
N THR A 42 6.87 -12.59 -15.37
CA THR A 42 7.01 -11.82 -16.63
C THR A 42 6.41 -10.41 -16.52
N LEU A 43 5.47 -10.21 -15.60
CA LEU A 43 4.86 -8.91 -15.32
C LEU A 43 5.89 -7.90 -14.79
N ASN A 44 6.93 -8.37 -14.10
CA ASN A 44 8.01 -7.48 -13.64
C ASN A 44 8.72 -6.79 -14.80
N TYR A 45 8.78 -7.43 -15.98
CA TYR A 45 9.49 -6.89 -17.15
C TYR A 45 8.58 -6.07 -18.07
N HIS A 46 7.29 -6.37 -18.10
CA HIS A 46 6.39 -5.84 -19.14
C HIS A 46 5.19 -5.05 -18.62
N ALA A 47 4.93 -5.01 -17.31
CA ALA A 47 3.76 -4.36 -16.73
C ALA A 47 4.16 -3.38 -15.60
N PRO A 48 4.77 -2.22 -15.93
CA PRO A 48 5.07 -1.18 -14.95
C PRO A 48 3.79 -0.53 -14.38
N ASP A 49 2.68 -0.59 -15.12
CA ASP A 49 1.36 -0.06 -14.78
C ASP A 49 0.37 -1.17 -14.39
N LEU A 50 0.85 -2.22 -13.71
CA LEU A 50 0.05 -3.38 -13.31
C LEU A 50 -1.20 -2.96 -12.54
N GLU A 51 -2.38 -3.46 -12.91
CA GLU A 51 -3.64 -3.20 -12.19
C GLU A 51 -3.68 -3.90 -10.82
N PRO A 52 -4.37 -3.37 -9.79
CA PRO A 52 -4.57 -4.10 -8.53
C PRO A 52 -5.35 -5.41 -8.77
N THR A 53 -5.00 -6.45 -8.02
CA THR A 53 -5.71 -7.73 -8.06
C THR A 53 -7.09 -7.62 -7.41
N HIS A 54 -7.94 -8.62 -7.61
CA HIS A 54 -9.25 -8.67 -6.97
C HIS A 54 -9.12 -8.77 -5.44
N GLU A 55 -8.16 -9.54 -4.94
CA GLU A 55 -7.83 -9.70 -3.52
C GLU A 55 -7.41 -8.37 -2.90
N TYR A 56 -6.61 -7.58 -3.63
CA TYR A 56 -6.17 -6.26 -3.18
C TYR A 56 -7.35 -5.33 -2.95
N LEU A 57 -8.28 -5.27 -3.92
CA LEU A 57 -9.47 -4.44 -3.82
C LEU A 57 -10.44 -4.96 -2.75
N ALA A 58 -10.58 -6.28 -2.63
CA ALA A 58 -11.41 -6.91 -1.62
C ALA A 58 -10.94 -6.58 -0.20
N PHE A 59 -9.62 -6.55 0.03
CA PHE A 59 -9.04 -6.17 1.33
C PHE A 59 -9.48 -4.76 1.76
N TYR A 60 -9.22 -3.74 0.92
CA TYR A 60 -9.58 -2.36 1.29
C TYR A 60 -11.10 -2.16 1.35
N GLN A 61 -11.85 -2.83 0.49
CA GLN A 61 -13.32 -2.80 0.54
C GLN A 61 -13.85 -3.41 1.84
N TRP A 62 -13.26 -4.53 2.29
CA TRP A 62 -13.60 -5.17 3.56
C TRP A 62 -13.29 -4.28 4.75
N VAL A 63 -12.09 -3.66 4.79
CA VAL A 63 -11.70 -2.72 5.85
C VAL A 63 -12.70 -1.56 5.97
N ARG A 64 -13.15 -1.01 4.83
CA ARG A 64 -14.09 0.12 4.78
C ARG A 64 -15.53 -0.26 5.10
N SER A 65 -16.00 -1.40 4.61
CA SER A 65 -17.43 -1.72 4.61
C SER A 65 -17.82 -2.76 5.64
N SER A 66 -16.99 -3.79 5.83
CA SER A 66 -17.28 -4.90 6.74
C SER A 66 -16.71 -4.64 8.13
N PHE A 67 -15.42 -4.31 8.22
CA PHE A 67 -14.79 -3.90 9.48
C PHE A 67 -15.23 -2.48 9.88
N ARG A 68 -15.60 -1.64 8.90
CA ARG A 68 -16.09 -0.26 9.10
C ARG A 68 -15.09 0.60 9.86
N ALA A 69 -13.81 0.51 9.46
CA ALA A 69 -12.76 1.36 10.01
C ALA A 69 -13.17 2.84 9.96
N ASN A 70 -12.86 3.59 11.02
CA ASN A 70 -13.01 5.06 11.02
C ASN A 70 -11.77 5.76 10.49
N ALA A 71 -10.60 5.12 10.58
CA ALA A 71 -9.34 5.60 10.07
C ALA A 71 -8.43 4.41 9.73
N ILE A 72 -7.46 4.62 8.84
CA ILE A 72 -6.43 3.64 8.49
C ILE A 72 -5.07 4.23 8.85
N VAL A 73 -4.23 3.43 9.49
CA VAL A 73 -2.83 3.76 9.79
C VAL A 73 -1.94 2.81 8.99
N HIS A 74 -1.20 3.32 8.01
CA HIS A 74 -0.11 2.56 7.40
C HIS A 74 1.17 2.85 8.19
N VAL A 75 1.92 1.83 8.57
CA VAL A 75 3.11 1.98 9.42
C VAL A 75 4.36 1.61 8.63
N GLY A 76 5.27 2.58 8.49
CA GLY A 76 6.57 2.41 7.85
C GLY A 76 6.64 2.96 6.42
N LYS A 77 7.85 3.29 5.96
CA LYS A 77 8.15 3.68 4.57
C LYS A 77 8.38 2.40 3.73
N HIS A 78 7.70 2.18 2.60
CA HIS A 78 6.39 2.68 2.20
C HIS A 78 5.52 1.49 1.75
N GLY A 79 4.21 1.67 1.79
CA GLY A 79 3.23 0.77 1.21
C GLY A 79 3.19 0.86 -0.32
N ASN A 80 2.30 0.09 -0.94
CA ASN A 80 2.17 0.00 -2.40
C ASN A 80 0.92 0.72 -2.95
N LEU A 81 0.05 1.25 -2.09
CA LEU A 81 -1.23 1.87 -2.43
C LEU A 81 -1.06 3.20 -3.17
N GLU A 82 -0.17 4.04 -2.69
CA GLU A 82 0.20 5.34 -3.24
C GLU A 82 0.94 5.21 -4.59
N TRP A 83 1.32 3.98 -4.97
CA TRP A 83 2.01 3.65 -6.21
C TRP A 83 1.12 2.94 -7.23
N LEU A 84 -0.15 2.62 -6.92
CA LEU A 84 -1.04 2.03 -7.91
C LEU A 84 -1.20 2.96 -9.14
N PRO A 85 -1.42 2.42 -10.36
CA PRO A 85 -1.56 3.23 -11.57
C PRO A 85 -2.72 4.24 -11.49
N GLY A 86 -2.52 5.37 -12.14
CA GLY A 86 -3.46 6.48 -12.16
C GLY A 86 -2.73 7.80 -12.31
N LYS A 87 -3.45 8.91 -12.11
CA LYS A 87 -2.87 10.25 -12.16
C LYS A 87 -1.80 10.44 -11.09
N SER A 88 -0.85 11.33 -11.36
CA SER A 88 0.26 11.67 -10.45
C SER A 88 -0.20 12.48 -9.23
N VAL A 89 -1.25 13.28 -9.37
CA VAL A 89 -1.87 14.10 -8.31
C VAL A 89 -3.34 14.38 -8.68
N ALA A 90 -4.16 14.78 -7.71
CA ALA A 90 -5.58 15.08 -7.90
C ALA A 90 -6.31 13.90 -8.57
N LEU A 91 -6.37 12.80 -7.83
CA LEU A 91 -6.91 11.54 -8.34
C LEU A 91 -8.37 11.70 -8.76
N SER A 92 -8.71 11.08 -9.89
CA SER A 92 -10.10 10.89 -10.30
C SER A 92 -10.67 9.63 -9.67
N GLN A 93 -12.00 9.49 -9.71
CA GLN A 93 -12.72 8.26 -9.34
C GLN A 93 -12.33 7.03 -10.17
N THR A 94 -11.54 7.23 -11.23
CA THR A 94 -10.97 6.16 -12.04
C THR A 94 -9.56 5.79 -11.64
N CYS A 95 -8.89 6.48 -10.71
CA CYS A 95 -7.53 6.12 -10.29
C CYS A 95 -7.56 4.96 -9.28
N TYR A 96 -6.67 3.98 -9.41
CA TYR A 96 -6.68 2.82 -8.52
C TYR A 96 -6.47 3.12 -7.03
N PRO A 97 -5.61 4.07 -6.62
CA PRO A 97 -5.50 4.42 -5.20
C PRO A 97 -6.82 4.94 -4.62
N GLU A 98 -7.55 5.76 -5.40
CA GLU A 98 -8.86 6.30 -5.00
C GLU A 98 -9.93 5.21 -4.95
N ILE A 99 -9.91 4.27 -5.91
CA ILE A 99 -10.86 3.14 -5.95
C ILE A 99 -10.66 2.21 -4.74
N ALA A 100 -9.41 1.89 -4.43
CA ALA A 100 -9.08 1.00 -3.32
C ALA A 100 -9.40 1.68 -1.98
N PHE A 101 -8.82 2.86 -1.74
CA PHE A 101 -8.83 3.49 -0.43
C PHE A 101 -10.08 4.34 -0.16
N GLY A 102 -10.59 5.05 -1.17
CA GLY A 102 -11.69 5.97 -1.05
C GLY A 102 -11.48 7.10 -0.05
N ALA A 103 -12.56 7.78 0.33
CA ALA A 103 -12.55 8.87 1.29
C ALA A 103 -12.46 8.35 2.74
N MET A 104 -11.25 8.05 3.19
CA MET A 104 -10.94 7.59 4.55
C MET A 104 -9.86 8.45 5.18
N PRO A 105 -9.95 8.79 6.49
CA PRO A 105 -8.82 9.35 7.21
C PRO A 105 -7.62 8.40 7.17
N HIS A 106 -6.47 8.91 6.70
CA HIS A 106 -5.25 8.15 6.49
C HIS A 106 -4.10 8.76 7.30
N PHE A 107 -3.65 8.05 8.32
CA PHE A 107 -2.45 8.44 9.08
C PHE A 107 -1.27 7.58 8.66
N TYR A 108 -0.10 8.19 8.57
CA TYR A 108 1.05 7.50 8.02
C TYR A 108 2.34 7.95 8.72
N PRO A 109 2.78 7.22 9.75
CA PRO A 109 4.10 7.40 10.31
C PRO A 109 5.18 7.15 9.25
N PHE A 110 6.03 8.15 9.03
CA PHE A 110 7.00 8.14 7.93
C PHE A 110 8.37 8.64 8.42
N ILE A 111 9.45 8.20 7.78
CA ILE A 111 10.80 8.59 8.18
C ILE A 111 11.12 10.01 7.69
N VAL A 112 11.60 10.87 8.61
CA VAL A 112 11.80 12.31 8.33
C VAL A 112 12.79 12.61 7.20
N ASN A 113 13.76 11.72 6.97
CA ASN A 113 14.81 11.92 5.97
C ASN A 113 14.40 11.48 4.55
N ASP A 114 13.15 11.03 4.36
CA ASP A 114 12.63 10.67 3.04
C ASP A 114 11.33 11.41 2.67
N PRO A 115 11.43 12.72 2.41
CA PRO A 115 10.26 13.54 2.09
C PRO A 115 9.66 13.23 0.71
N GLY A 116 10.42 12.60 -0.20
CA GLY A 116 9.99 12.34 -1.58
C GLY A 116 8.84 11.35 -1.65
N GLU A 117 9.01 10.18 -1.02
CA GLU A 117 7.98 9.14 -0.96
C GLU A 117 6.83 9.56 -0.04
N GLY A 118 7.13 10.26 1.07
CA GLY A 118 6.10 10.87 1.92
C GLY A 118 5.20 11.84 1.16
N ALA A 119 5.76 12.64 0.25
CA ALA A 119 4.97 13.54 -0.61
C ALA A 119 4.08 12.77 -1.60
N GLN A 120 4.51 11.61 -2.09
CA GLN A 120 3.70 10.75 -2.94
C GLN A 120 2.46 10.24 -2.19
N ALA A 121 2.63 9.75 -0.97
CA ALA A 121 1.52 9.31 -0.12
C ALA A 121 0.53 10.45 0.20
N LYS A 122 1.04 11.67 0.48
CA LYS A 122 0.19 12.86 0.66
C LYS A 122 -0.66 13.15 -0.59
N ARG A 123 -0.06 13.11 -1.78
CA ARG A 123 -0.69 13.52 -3.05
C ARG A 123 -1.63 12.48 -3.65
N ARG A 124 -1.36 11.18 -3.40
CA ARG A 124 -2.04 10.06 -4.07
C ARG A 124 -2.86 9.17 -3.15
N ALA A 125 -2.67 9.26 -1.84
CA ALA A 125 -3.45 8.49 -0.86
C ALA A 125 -4.05 9.37 0.24
N GLN A 126 -4.05 10.69 0.07
CA GLN A 126 -4.61 11.66 1.03
C GLN A 126 -4.01 11.52 2.44
N ALA A 127 -2.76 11.06 2.53
CA ALA A 127 -2.13 10.72 3.79
C ALA A 127 -1.77 11.94 4.63
N VAL A 128 -2.08 11.89 5.91
CA VAL A 128 -1.51 12.75 6.94
C VAL A 128 -0.23 12.10 7.43
N ILE A 129 0.91 12.64 6.97
CA ILE A 129 2.23 12.16 7.37
C ILE A 129 2.56 12.63 8.78
N ILE A 130 2.99 11.70 9.63
CA ILE A 130 3.47 11.94 10.98
C ILE A 130 4.93 11.52 11.01
N ASP A 131 5.85 12.48 10.87
CA ASP A 131 7.27 12.13 10.73
C ASP A 131 7.86 11.58 12.03
N HIS A 132 8.73 10.57 11.90
CA HIS A 132 9.54 10.01 12.98
C HIS A 132 11.03 10.15 12.69
N LEU A 133 11.84 10.11 13.75
CA LEU A 133 13.30 10.24 13.67
C LEU A 133 13.93 9.06 12.92
N THR A 134 15.10 9.30 12.34
CA THR A 134 15.98 8.25 11.84
C THR A 134 16.46 7.37 12.99
N PRO A 135 16.83 6.10 12.72
CA PRO A 135 17.49 5.26 13.72
C PRO A 135 18.72 5.95 14.32
N PRO A 136 19.09 5.64 15.58
CA PRO A 136 20.30 6.20 16.19
C PRO A 136 21.53 5.81 15.36
N MET A 137 22.33 6.81 15.00
CA MET A 137 23.54 6.61 14.21
C MET A 137 24.75 6.41 15.12
N THR A 138 25.60 5.46 14.76
CA THR A 138 26.92 5.24 15.38
C THR A 138 27.98 5.13 14.29
N ARG A 139 29.25 5.26 14.66
CA ARG A 139 30.36 4.94 13.75
C ARG A 139 30.35 3.43 13.49
N ALA A 140 30.67 3.05 12.25
CA ALA A 140 30.75 1.63 11.86
C ALA A 140 31.86 0.88 12.63
N GLU A 141 32.91 1.60 13.05
CA GLU A 141 34.15 1.06 13.63
C GLU A 141 34.77 -0.05 12.74
N LEU A 142 35.93 -0.57 13.13
CA LEU A 142 36.57 -1.69 12.45
C LEU A 142 36.22 -2.98 13.22
N TYR A 143 35.93 -4.06 12.49
CA TYR A 143 35.67 -5.39 13.04
C TYR A 143 36.65 -6.41 12.46
N ASP A 144 36.92 -7.48 13.21
CA ASP A 144 37.79 -8.61 12.82
C ASP A 144 39.16 -8.18 12.24
N ASP A 145 39.52 -8.74 11.08
CA ASP A 145 40.80 -8.56 10.38
C ASP A 145 41.03 -7.13 9.87
N CYS A 146 40.03 -6.26 9.96
CA CYS A 146 40.17 -4.85 9.62
C CYS A 146 40.67 -3.99 10.79
N LYS A 147 40.87 -4.53 11.99
CA LYS A 147 41.52 -3.80 13.10
C LYS A 147 43.05 -3.79 12.93
N PRO A 148 43.71 -2.63 13.12
CA PRO A 148 45.18 -2.53 13.04
C PRO A 148 45.90 -3.28 14.17
#